data_AF-A0A7S2EVN8-F1
#
_entry.id   AF-A0A7S2EVN8-F1
#
_cell.length_a   1.000
_cell.length_b   1.000
_cell.length_c   1.000
_cell.angle_alpha   90.00
_cell.angle_beta   90.00
_cell.angle_gamma   90.00
#
_symmetry.space_group_name_H-M   'P 1'
#
loop_
_entity.id
_entity.type
_entity.pdbx_description
1 polymer ?
#
loop_
_entity_poly.entity_id
_entity_poly.type
_entity_poly.pdbx_seq_one_letter_code
_entity_poly.pdbx_strand_id
1 'polypeptide(L)'
;MFLLTVMKDHETPDLAKEMAYRDLDIAFNMDIEVVDQCVEMGILQSKKEHFESIMSRVSGLLELLKLSYHDEWNLEELLDDALTLIKSVINNPSNDLFLNLGPAGRMQQLDCQMINYINATGGSSDEAAKIAIRM
;
A
#
# COMPACT_ATOMS: atom_id res chain seq x y z
N MET A 1 4.07 15.39 -8.50
CA MET A 1 4.09 16.67 -9.24
C MET A 1 4.57 16.52 -10.70
N PHE A 2 5.26 15.43 -11.07
CA PHE A 2 5.68 15.17 -12.46
C PHE A 2 4.53 14.76 -13.41
N LEU A 3 3.53 14.01 -12.91
CA LEU A 3 2.38 13.55 -13.72
C LEU A 3 1.41 14.68 -14.14
N LEU A 4 1.36 15.81 -13.41
CA LEU A 4 0.42 16.91 -13.68
C LEU A 4 0.90 17.87 -14.78
N THR A 5 2.17 17.81 -15.19
CA THR A 5 2.75 18.72 -16.19
C THR A 5 2.54 18.25 -17.63
N VAL A 6 2.31 16.96 -17.87
CA VAL A 6 2.20 16.38 -19.23
C VAL A 6 0.79 16.45 -19.81
N MET A 7 -0.21 16.74 -18.98
CA MET A 7 -1.61 16.89 -19.39
C MET A 7 -1.85 17.97 -20.47
N LYS A 8 -0.90 18.88 -20.69
CA LYS A 8 -0.98 19.95 -21.71
C LYS A 8 -0.31 19.62 -23.04
N ASP A 9 0.42 18.50 -23.14
CA ASP A 9 1.20 18.14 -24.34
C ASP A 9 0.53 17.05 -25.20
N HIS A 10 -0.70 16.63 -24.87
CA HIS A 10 -1.37 15.51 -25.54
C HIS A 10 -2.73 15.93 -26.09
N GLU A 11 -2.95 15.65 -27.38
CA GLU A 11 -4.11 16.10 -28.17
C GLU A 11 -5.44 15.46 -27.70
N THR A 12 -5.40 14.43 -26.85
CA THR A 12 -6.58 13.72 -26.34
C THR A 12 -6.41 13.29 -24.86
N PRO A 13 -7.43 13.52 -23.99
CA PRO A 13 -7.39 13.17 -22.57
C PRO A 13 -7.19 11.67 -22.29
N ASP A 14 -7.74 10.80 -23.14
CA ASP A 14 -7.67 9.35 -22.96
C ASP A 14 -6.23 8.82 -23.15
N LEU A 15 -5.48 9.40 -24.08
CA LEU A 15 -4.09 9.03 -24.34
C LEU A 15 -3.19 9.41 -23.15
N ALA A 16 -3.44 10.58 -22.55
CA ALA A 16 -2.73 11.03 -21.36
C ALA A 16 -3.01 10.11 -20.15
N LYS A 17 -4.25 9.59 -20.06
CA LYS A 17 -4.62 8.63 -19.01
C LYS A 17 -3.90 7.29 -19.19
N GLU A 18 -3.86 6.76 -20.41
CA GLU A 18 -3.15 5.52 -20.74
C GLU A 18 -1.64 5.62 -20.47
N MET A 19 -1.01 6.73 -20.83
CA MET A 19 0.41 6.97 -20.50
C MET A 19 0.64 7.09 -18.99
N ALA A 20 -0.27 7.74 -18.26
CA ALA A 20 -0.19 7.82 -16.81
C ALA A 20 -0.28 6.44 -16.14
N TYR A 21 -1.15 5.54 -16.63
CA TYR A 21 -1.21 4.15 -16.16
C TYR A 21 0.11 3.42 -16.42
N ARG A 22 0.63 3.53 -17.64
CA ARG A 22 1.89 2.89 -18.00
C ARG A 22 3.05 3.38 -17.12
N ASP A 23 3.13 4.68 -16.86
CA ASP A 23 4.18 5.24 -16.00
C ASP A 23 4.04 4.77 -14.54
N LEU A 24 2.80 4.62 -14.04
CA LEU A 24 2.53 4.06 -12.73
C LEU A 24 2.94 2.59 -12.65
N ASP A 25 2.64 1.78 -13.67
CA ASP A 25 3.06 0.38 -13.73
C ASP A 25 4.58 0.26 -13.80
N ILE A 26 5.26 1.10 -14.59
CA ILE A 26 6.72 1.12 -14.65
C ILE A 26 7.28 1.50 -13.28
N ALA A 27 6.74 2.54 -12.64
CA ALA A 27 7.16 2.93 -11.31
C ALA A 27 6.98 1.79 -10.31
N PHE A 28 5.82 1.14 -10.29
CA PHE A 28 5.52 0.00 -9.43
C PHE A 28 6.48 -1.18 -9.64
N ASN A 29 6.73 -1.55 -10.89
CA ASN A 29 7.63 -2.66 -11.23
C ASN A 29 9.09 -2.35 -10.87
N MET A 30 9.57 -1.13 -11.14
CA MET A 30 10.91 -0.71 -10.71
C MET A 30 11.04 -0.76 -9.18
N ASP A 31 9.99 -0.38 -8.46
CA ASP A 31 9.96 -0.39 -7.01
C ASP A 31 10.06 -1.81 -6.45
N ILE A 32 9.45 -2.80 -7.10
CA ILE A 32 9.60 -4.22 -6.77
C ILE A 32 11.03 -4.69 -7.08
N GLU A 33 11.51 -4.41 -8.30
CA GLU A 33 12.84 -4.82 -8.75
C GLU A 33 13.96 -4.27 -7.85
N VAL A 34 13.84 -3.01 -7.41
CA VAL A 34 14.81 -2.40 -6.49
C VAL A 34 14.79 -3.10 -5.13
N VAL A 35 13.61 -3.47 -4.61
CA VAL A 35 13.52 -4.22 -3.34
C VAL A 35 14.14 -5.60 -3.49
N ASP A 36 13.83 -6.32 -4.58
CA ASP A 36 14.39 -7.64 -4.86
C ASP A 36 15.93 -7.59 -5.00
N GLN A 37 16.46 -6.61 -5.74
CA GLN A 37 17.91 -6.39 -5.85
C GLN A 37 18.54 -6.05 -4.49
N CYS A 38 17.89 -5.25 -3.65
CA CYS A 38 18.39 -4.97 -2.29
C CYS A 38 18.49 -6.25 -1.47
N VAL A 39 17.49 -7.13 -1.56
CA VAL A 39 17.49 -8.43 -0.90
C VAL A 39 18.62 -9.32 -1.43
N GLU A 40 18.82 -9.41 -2.75
CA GLU A 40 19.90 -10.18 -3.37
C GLU A 40 21.30 -9.67 -2.96
N MET A 41 21.45 -8.35 -2.81
CA MET A 41 22.69 -7.71 -2.34
C MET A 41 22.94 -7.91 -0.83
N GLY A 42 22.06 -8.61 -0.11
CA GLY A 42 22.17 -8.86 1.32
C GLY A 42 21.80 -7.65 2.18
N ILE A 43 21.17 -6.62 1.60
CA ILE A 43 20.58 -5.50 2.34
C ILE A 43 19.26 -6.02 2.92
N LEU A 44 19.34 -6.63 4.11
CA LEU A 44 18.18 -7.05 4.87
C LEU A 44 17.44 -5.80 5.38
N GLN A 45 16.32 -5.45 4.74
CA GLN A 45 15.38 -4.50 5.33
C GLN A 45 14.92 -5.03 6.69
N SER A 46 14.87 -4.14 7.68
CA SER A 46 14.27 -4.48 8.97
C SER A 46 12.77 -4.77 8.75
N LYS A 47 12.17 -5.63 9.60
CA LYS A 47 10.72 -5.88 9.53
C LYS A 47 9.90 -4.59 9.69
N LYS A 48 10.43 -3.60 10.39
CA LYS A 48 9.80 -2.28 10.52
C LYS A 48 9.83 -1.54 9.19
N GLU A 49 10.98 -1.49 8.52
CA GLU A 49 11.14 -0.82 7.23
C GLU A 49 10.27 -1.48 6.15
N HIS A 50 10.21 -2.81 6.15
CA HIS A 50 9.34 -3.55 5.24
C HIS A 50 7.86 -3.22 5.50
N PHE A 51 7.41 -3.20 6.76
CA PHE A 51 6.05 -2.80 7.10
C PHE A 51 5.75 -1.36 6.65
N GLU A 52 6.66 -0.42 6.92
CA GLU A 52 6.49 0.99 6.54
C GLU A 52 6.44 1.17 5.00
N SER A 53 7.23 0.39 4.27
CA SER A 53 7.18 0.33 2.80
C SER A 53 5.81 -0.16 2.29
N ILE A 54 5.32 -1.29 2.82
CA ILE A 54 4.00 -1.84 2.45
C ILE A 54 2.90 -0.80 2.74
N MET A 55 2.90 -0.21 3.93
CA MET A 55 1.87 0.77 4.32
C MET A 55 1.91 2.04 3.45
N SER A 56 3.10 2.47 3.04
CA SER A 56 3.27 3.59 2.10
C SER A 56 2.69 3.25 0.73
N ARG A 57 2.98 2.04 0.20
CA ARG A 57 2.42 1.56 -1.07
C ARG A 57 0.90 1.46 -1.03
N VAL A 58 0.36 0.80 -0.02
CA VAL A 58 -1.09 0.70 0.23
C VAL A 58 -1.74 2.09 0.22
N SER A 59 -1.17 3.05 0.94
CA SER A 59 -1.69 4.42 0.97
C SER A 59 -1.68 5.09 -0.40
N GLY A 60 -0.61 4.92 -1.18
CA GLY A 60 -0.49 5.46 -2.53
C GLY A 60 -1.51 4.85 -3.50
N LEU A 61 -1.66 3.53 -3.49
CA LEU A 61 -2.60 2.81 -4.33
C LEU A 61 -4.06 3.17 -3.98
N LEU A 62 -4.38 3.36 -2.70
CA LEU A 62 -5.71 3.82 -2.27
C LEU A 62 -6.05 5.23 -2.80
N GLU A 63 -5.08 6.13 -2.88
CA GLU A 63 -5.29 7.44 -3.50
C GLU A 63 -5.55 7.32 -5.02
N LEU A 64 -4.90 6.38 -5.70
CA LEU A 64 -5.19 6.09 -7.11
C LEU A 64 -6.62 5.58 -7.29
N LEU A 65 -7.08 4.67 -6.43
CA LEU A 65 -8.46 4.18 -6.47
C LEU A 65 -9.48 5.32 -6.31
N LYS A 66 -9.23 6.27 -5.40
CA LYS A 66 -10.08 7.47 -5.25
C LYS A 66 -10.14 8.32 -6.51
N LEU A 67 -9.08 8.32 -7.31
CA LEU A 67 -9.01 8.99 -8.61
C LEU A 67 -9.64 8.17 -9.75
N SER A 68 -10.40 7.11 -9.43
CA SER A 68 -11.05 6.21 -10.39
C SER A 68 -10.07 5.43 -11.28
N TYR A 69 -8.85 5.19 -10.78
CA TYR A 69 -7.95 4.19 -11.34
C TYR A 69 -8.47 2.78 -10.96
N HIS A 70 -8.22 1.78 -11.80
CA HIS A 70 -8.63 0.40 -11.51
C HIS A 70 -7.69 -0.23 -10.48
N ASP A 71 -8.18 -1.18 -9.69
CA ASP A 71 -7.35 -1.95 -8.76
C ASP A 71 -6.60 -3.05 -9.50
N GLU A 72 -5.56 -2.68 -10.25
CA GLU A 72 -4.72 -3.63 -11.00
C GLU A 72 -3.50 -4.10 -10.21
N TRP A 73 -3.30 -3.59 -8.99
CA TRP A 73 -2.07 -3.76 -8.21
C TRP A 73 -2.22 -4.66 -6.97
N ASN A 74 -3.25 -5.50 -6.93
CA ASN A 74 -3.51 -6.49 -5.88
C ASN A 74 -3.39 -5.91 -4.46
N LEU A 75 -4.11 -4.83 -4.18
CA LEU A 75 -4.05 -4.12 -2.89
C LEU A 75 -4.41 -5.04 -1.70
N GLU A 76 -5.27 -6.02 -1.93
CA GLU A 76 -5.62 -7.07 -0.95
C GLU A 76 -4.41 -7.95 -0.55
N GLU A 77 -3.56 -8.34 -1.50
CA GLU A 77 -2.35 -9.14 -1.21
C GLU A 77 -1.36 -8.35 -0.35
N LEU A 78 -1.17 -7.06 -0.66
CA LEU A 78 -0.30 -6.17 0.13
C LEU A 78 -0.82 -5.98 1.57
N LEU A 79 -2.14 -5.90 1.75
CA LEU A 79 -2.75 -5.82 3.09
C LEU A 79 -2.57 -7.12 3.87
N ASP A 80 -2.66 -8.29 3.23
CA ASP A 80 -2.43 -9.58 3.88
C ASP A 80 -0.95 -9.81 4.21
N ASP A 81 -0.03 -9.33 3.37
CA ASP A 81 1.41 -9.32 3.65
C ASP A 81 1.72 -8.50 4.91
N ALA A 82 1.13 -7.31 5.04
CA ALA A 82 1.25 -6.47 6.23
C ALA A 82 0.72 -7.21 7.48
N LEU A 83 -0.42 -7.88 7.36
CA LEU A 83 -1.02 -8.66 8.44
C LEU A 83 -0.12 -9.82 8.88
N THR A 84 0.40 -10.57 7.90
CA THR A 84 1.30 -11.70 8.11
C THR A 84 2.59 -11.24 8.80
N LEU A 85 3.12 -10.09 8.40
CA LEU A 85 4.29 -9.49 9.03
C LEU A 85 4.05 -9.17 10.51
N ILE A 86 2.94 -8.51 10.85
CA ILE A 86 2.55 -8.23 12.24
C ILE A 86 2.41 -9.53 13.04
N LYS A 87 1.64 -10.50 12.52
CA LYS A 87 1.40 -11.80 13.18
C LYS A 87 2.70 -12.58 13.42
N SER A 88 3.68 -12.47 12.51
CA SER A 88 4.96 -13.17 12.62
C SER A 88 5.78 -12.75 13.86
N VAL A 89 5.54 -11.55 14.40
CA VAL A 89 6.30 -10.99 15.52
C VAL A 89 5.44 -10.63 16.73
N ILE A 90 4.11 -10.79 16.67
CA ILE A 90 3.18 -10.32 17.70
C ILE A 90 3.48 -10.86 19.11
N ASN A 91 4.03 -12.07 19.21
CA ASN A 91 4.44 -12.70 20.47
C ASN A 91 5.77 -12.17 21.04
N ASN A 92 6.44 -11.27 20.31
CA ASN A 92 7.66 -10.58 20.74
C ASN A 92 7.44 -9.05 20.70
N PRO A 93 6.86 -8.47 21.77
CA PRO A 93 6.58 -7.03 21.84
C PRO A 93 7.83 -6.14 21.77
N SER A 94 9.03 -6.70 22.03
CA SER A 94 10.31 -5.98 21.93
C SER A 94 10.88 -5.94 20.51
N ASN A 95 10.16 -6.48 19.52
CA ASN A 95 10.57 -6.42 18.12
C ASN A 95 10.66 -4.97 17.62
N ASP A 96 11.60 -4.69 16.72
CA ASP A 96 11.80 -3.37 16.10
C ASP A 96 10.51 -2.80 15.48
N LEU A 97 9.64 -3.67 14.93
CA LEU A 97 8.33 -3.29 14.41
C LEU A 97 7.47 -2.52 15.43
N PHE A 98 7.64 -2.82 16.72
CA PHE A 98 6.80 -2.36 17.82
C PHE A 98 7.44 -1.30 18.73
N LEU A 99 8.71 -0.91 18.49
CA LEU A 99 9.42 0.03 19.37
C LEU A 99 8.77 1.41 19.45
N ASN A 100 8.30 1.92 18.31
CA ASN A 100 7.66 3.24 18.22
C ASN A 100 6.13 3.17 18.43
N LEU A 101 5.53 2.04 18.04
CA LEU A 101 4.09 1.83 18.05
C LEU A 101 3.84 0.38 18.43
N GLY A 102 3.22 0.13 19.57
CA GLY A 102 3.01 -1.23 20.07
C GLY A 102 2.18 -2.10 19.11
N PRO A 103 2.07 -3.42 19.37
CA PRO A 103 1.36 -4.35 18.48
C PRO A 103 -0.07 -3.93 18.13
N ALA A 104 -0.81 -3.43 19.13
CA ALA A 104 -2.17 -2.92 18.93
C ALA A 104 -2.19 -1.70 17.99
N GLY A 105 -1.25 -0.77 18.15
CA GLY A 105 -1.17 0.41 17.29
C GLY A 105 -0.80 0.04 15.84
N ARG A 106 0.09 -0.93 15.63
CA ARG A 106 0.41 -1.43 14.28
C ARG A 106 -0.78 -2.13 13.63
N MET A 107 -1.57 -2.88 14.41
CA MET A 107 -2.83 -3.46 13.93
C MET A 107 -3.86 -2.38 13.57
N GLN A 108 -4.03 -1.36 14.41
CA GLN A 108 -4.92 -0.23 14.13
C GLN A 108 -4.51 0.54 12.86
N GLN A 109 -3.20 0.68 12.59
CA GLN A 109 -2.71 1.28 11.34
C GLN A 109 -3.16 0.47 10.12
N LEU A 110 -3.07 -0.86 10.19
CA LEU A 110 -3.54 -1.74 9.13
C LEU A 110 -5.07 -1.69 8.98
N ASP A 111 -5.82 -1.75 10.09
CA ASP A 111 -7.28 -1.68 10.11
C ASP A 111 -7.80 -0.40 9.43
N CYS A 112 -7.13 0.75 9.66
CA CYS A 112 -7.46 2.00 8.99
C CYS A 112 -7.37 1.88 7.46
N GLN A 113 -6.32 1.24 6.94
CA GLN A 113 -6.16 1.08 5.50
C GLN A 113 -7.14 0.05 4.91
N MET A 114 -7.46 -1.01 5.65
CA MET A 114 -8.50 -1.96 5.24
C MET A 114 -9.87 -1.30 5.13
N ILE A 115 -10.23 -0.42 6.08
CA ILE A 115 -11.48 0.35 6.00
C ILE A 115 -11.48 1.26 4.76
N ASN A 116 -10.37 1.95 4.49
CA ASN A 116 -10.23 2.79 3.30
C ASN A 116 -10.36 1.97 2.01
N TYR A 117 -9.77 0.78 1.97
CA TYR A 117 -9.85 -0.14 0.84
C TYR A 117 -11.29 -0.57 0.56
N ILE A 118 -12.01 -1.07 1.59
CA ILE A 118 -13.42 -1.48 1.45
C ILE A 118 -14.28 -0.32 0.93
N ASN A 119 -14.06 0.89 1.44
CA ASN A 119 -14.80 2.06 0.99
C ASN A 119 -14.46 2.44 -0.46
N ALA A 120 -13.19 2.32 -0.87
CA ALA A 120 -12.74 2.66 -2.21
C ALA A 120 -13.22 1.67 -3.28
N THR A 121 -13.35 0.39 -2.93
CA THR A 121 -13.82 -0.67 -3.85
C THR A 121 -15.34 -0.85 -3.87
N GLY A 122 -16.08 -0.03 -3.12
CA GLY A 122 -17.54 -0.10 -3.05
C GLY A 122 -18.07 -1.28 -2.23
N GLY A 123 -17.24 -1.81 -1.32
CA GLY A 123 -17.64 -2.84 -0.37
C GLY A 123 -18.72 -2.38 0.61
N SER A 124 -19.32 -3.33 1.32
CA SER A 124 -20.43 -3.02 2.22
C SER A 124 -19.97 -2.23 3.44
N SER A 125 -20.74 -1.21 3.83
CA SER A 125 -20.52 -0.47 5.08
C SER A 125 -20.50 -1.39 6.30
N ASP A 126 -21.17 -2.55 6.24
CA ASP A 126 -21.16 -3.55 7.32
C ASP A 126 -19.79 -4.21 7.49
N GLU A 127 -19.05 -4.42 6.40
CA GLU A 127 -17.71 -5.02 6.44
C GLU A 127 -16.70 -4.04 7.03
N ALA A 128 -16.76 -2.78 6.61
CA ALA A 128 -15.98 -1.71 7.21
C ALA A 128 -16.29 -1.54 8.71
N ALA A 129 -17.57 -1.60 9.10
CA ALA A 129 -17.99 -1.50 10.50
C ALA A 129 -17.46 -2.66 11.36
N LYS A 130 -17.41 -3.89 10.84
CA LYS A 130 -16.84 -5.06 11.55
C LYS A 130 -15.36 -4.90 11.86
N ILE A 131 -14.62 -4.19 11.02
CA ILE A 131 -13.20 -3.88 11.24
C ILE A 131 -13.09 -2.73 12.25
N ALA A 132 -13.87 -1.67 12.08
CA ALA A 132 -13.86 -0.49 12.95
C ALA A 132 -14.15 -0.82 14.44
N ILE A 133 -14.98 -1.82 14.73
CA ILE A 133 -15.28 -2.25 16.11
C ILE A 133 -14.04 -2.81 16.85
N ARG A 134 -12.99 -3.24 16.11
CA ARG A 134 -11.76 -3.78 16.69
C ARG A 134 -10.75 -2.70 17.09
N MET A 135 -10.96 -1.46 16.63
CA MET A 135 -10.09 -0.31 16.90
C MET A 135 -10.36 0.29 18.27
#